data_AF-G3HVL8-F1
#
_entry.id   AF-G3HVL8-F1
#
_cell.length_a   1.000
_cell.length_b   1.000
_cell.length_c   1.000
_cell.angle_alpha   90.00
_cell.angle_beta   90.00
_cell.angle_gamma   90.00
#
_symmetry.space_group_name_H-M   'P 1'
#
loop_
_entity.id
_entity.type
_entity.pdbx_description
1 polymer ?
#
loop_
_entity_poly.entity_id
_entity_poly.type
_entity_poly.pdbx_seq_one_letter_code
_entity_poly.pdbx_strand_id
1 'polypeptide(L)'
;MCARYFKKLDSPGYAAETYLKVGDLKSLVQLYVDTKRWDEAFALGEKHPEFKDDIYVPYAQWLAENDRFEEAQKAFHKAGRQGEAVRVLEQLTHNAVVESRFNDAAYYYWMLSMQCLDMAQDPAQKDVMLDKFHHFQHLAELYHGYQTIHRYTEEPFSFDLPETLFNISKFLLHSLTKATPLGISKVNTLFTLAKQSKALGAYKLARHAYDKLRGLQIPARIQKSIELGTLTIRSKPFHDSEELVPLCYRCSTNNPLLNNLGNVCINCRQPFIFSASSYGEPLCCQKTRGTA
;
A
#
# COMPACT_ATOMS: atom_id res chain seq x y z
N MET A 1 31.75 26.42 27.63
CA MET A 1 30.69 27.44 27.81
C MET A 1 30.41 28.24 26.55
N CYS A 2 31.42 28.73 25.81
CA CYS A 2 31.21 29.56 24.61
C CYS A 2 30.45 28.86 23.48
N ALA A 3 30.73 27.59 23.21
CA ALA A 3 30.06 26.83 22.14
C ALA A 3 28.54 26.65 22.35
N ARG A 4 28.09 26.58 23.61
CA ARG A 4 26.65 26.58 23.97
C ARG A 4 25.99 27.96 23.74
N TYR A 5 26.74 29.04 23.91
CA TYR A 5 26.28 30.39 23.59
C TYR A 5 26.20 30.62 22.09
N PHE A 6 27.17 30.14 21.30
CA PHE A 6 27.13 30.22 19.83
C PHE A 6 25.99 29.40 19.21
N LYS A 7 25.64 28.26 19.81
CA LYS A 7 24.43 27.50 19.44
C LYS A 7 23.13 28.28 19.70
N LYS A 8 23.09 29.10 20.76
CA LYS A 8 21.95 29.99 21.05
C LYS A 8 21.90 31.24 20.17
N LEU A 9 23.02 31.63 19.57
CA LEU A 9 23.18 32.81 18.70
C LEU A 9 23.10 32.45 17.20
N ASP A 10 22.62 31.24 16.87
CA ASP A 10 22.46 30.73 15.51
C ASP A 10 23.71 30.88 14.61
N SER A 11 24.88 30.74 15.23
CA SER A 11 26.18 30.90 14.56
C SER A 11 26.94 29.56 14.53
N PRO A 12 26.54 28.62 13.67
CA PRO A 12 27.02 27.24 13.71
C PRO A 12 28.51 27.10 13.35
N GLY A 13 29.06 27.98 12.51
CA GLY A 13 30.48 27.94 12.12
C GLY A 13 31.44 28.16 13.28
N TYR A 14 31.20 29.19 14.11
CA TYR A 14 32.03 29.49 15.28
C TYR A 14 31.87 28.43 16.38
N ALA A 15 30.67 27.86 16.52
CA ALA A 15 30.42 26.73 17.41
C ALA A 15 31.21 25.49 16.95
N ALA A 16 31.24 25.19 15.65
CA ALA A 16 31.98 24.06 15.11
C ALA A 16 33.51 24.19 15.32
N GLU A 17 34.09 25.36 15.03
CA GLU A 17 35.52 25.60 15.27
C GLU A 17 35.89 25.49 16.75
N THR A 18 35.03 25.96 17.65
CA THR A 18 35.29 25.87 19.08
C THR A 18 35.22 24.44 19.58
N TYR A 19 34.26 23.62 19.13
CA TYR A 19 34.22 22.20 19.46
C TYR A 19 35.40 21.42 18.87
N LEU A 20 35.82 21.74 17.65
CA LEU A 20 37.00 21.15 17.02
C LEU A 20 38.28 21.45 17.82
N LYS A 21 38.48 22.72 18.23
CA LYS A 21 39.65 23.14 19.03
C LYS A 21 39.65 22.55 20.44
N VAL A 22 38.48 22.28 21.01
CA VAL A 22 38.31 21.65 22.33
C VAL A 22 38.44 20.12 22.25
N GLY A 23 38.35 19.53 21.05
CA GLY A 23 38.43 18.08 20.84
C GLY A 23 37.14 17.34 21.21
N ASP A 24 36.03 18.06 21.45
CA ASP A 24 34.73 17.46 21.75
C ASP A 24 33.98 17.13 20.46
N LEU A 25 34.36 15.99 19.86
CA LEU A 25 33.79 15.51 18.60
C LEU A 25 32.30 15.13 18.73
N LYS A 26 31.86 14.68 19.92
CA LYS A 26 30.47 14.29 20.15
C LYS A 26 29.54 15.49 20.08
N SER A 27 29.91 16.59 20.75
CA SER A 27 29.14 17.84 20.68
C SER A 27 29.18 18.47 19.28
N LEU A 28 30.27 18.26 18.52
CA LEU A 28 30.38 18.69 17.13
C LEU A 28 29.44 17.93 16.20
N VAL A 29 29.36 16.60 16.32
CA VAL A 29 28.40 15.77 15.56
C VAL A 29 26.97 16.21 15.84
N GLN A 30 26.60 16.38 17.11
CA GLN A 30 25.26 16.84 17.48
C GLN A 30 24.94 18.21 16.90
N LEU A 31 25.91 19.14 16.87
CA LEU A 31 25.73 20.44 16.24
C LEU A 31 25.44 20.31 14.73
N TYR A 32 26.17 19.46 14.02
CA TYR A 32 25.95 19.24 12.58
C TYR A 32 24.62 18.58 12.28
N VAL A 33 24.21 17.61 13.09
CA VAL A 33 22.89 16.96 12.98
C VAL A 33 21.77 17.98 13.21
N ASP A 34 21.84 18.76 14.29
CA ASP A 34 20.81 19.76 14.62
C ASP A 34 20.71 20.86 13.56
N THR A 35 21.83 21.21 12.91
CA THR A 35 21.89 22.22 11.86
C THR A 35 21.69 21.63 10.46
N LYS A 36 21.40 20.33 10.35
CA LYS A 36 21.17 19.58 9.10
C LYS A 36 22.33 19.68 8.10
N ARG A 37 23.57 19.83 8.60
CA ARG A 37 24.80 19.84 7.79
C ARG A 37 25.32 18.42 7.60
N TRP A 38 24.61 17.65 6.79
CA TRP A 38 24.87 16.23 6.62
C TRP A 38 26.23 15.92 5.97
N ASP A 39 26.67 16.72 5.00
CA ASP A 39 27.95 16.51 4.31
C ASP A 39 29.15 16.60 5.28
N GLU A 40 29.16 17.63 6.14
CA GLU A 40 30.17 17.82 7.18
C GLU A 40 30.10 16.70 8.23
N ALA A 41 28.88 16.27 8.60
CA ALA A 41 28.66 15.16 9.52
C ALA A 41 29.19 13.83 8.95
N PHE A 42 28.91 13.51 7.69
CA PHE A 42 29.40 12.28 7.04
C PHE A 42 30.92 12.26 6.93
N ALA A 43 31.54 13.38 6.55
CA ALA A 43 32.99 13.50 6.49
C ALA A 43 33.65 13.25 7.87
N LEU A 44 32.97 13.63 8.95
CA LEU A 44 33.42 13.35 10.32
C LEU A 44 33.21 11.87 10.70
N GLY A 45 32.05 11.30 10.35
CA GLY A 45 31.71 9.89 10.61
C GLY A 45 32.54 8.88 9.81
N GLU A 46 33.09 9.26 8.65
CA GLU A 46 34.05 8.45 7.92
C GLU A 46 35.40 8.34 8.65
N LYS A 47 35.85 9.45 9.26
CA LYS A 47 37.08 9.48 10.06
C LYS A 47 36.93 8.84 11.43
N HIS A 48 35.73 8.93 12.00
CA HIS A 48 35.40 8.41 13.33
C HIS A 48 34.17 7.50 13.27
N PRO A 49 34.35 6.19 12.99
CA PRO A 49 33.24 5.25 12.85
C PRO A 49 32.34 5.11 14.09
N GLU A 50 32.84 5.49 15.27
CA GLU A 50 32.11 5.50 16.55
C GLU A 50 30.86 6.39 16.55
N PHE A 51 30.80 7.41 15.68
CA PHE A 51 29.66 8.32 15.58
C PHE A 51 28.69 7.99 14.43
N LYS A 52 28.89 6.85 13.73
CA LYS A 52 28.04 6.49 12.58
C LYS A 52 26.56 6.42 12.96
N ASP A 53 26.22 5.78 14.07
CA ASP A 53 24.83 5.70 14.54
C ASP A 53 24.26 7.08 14.87
N ASP A 54 25.04 7.92 15.55
CA ASP A 54 24.66 9.28 15.96
C ASP A 54 24.39 10.22 14.75
N ILE A 55 24.94 9.90 13.57
CA ILE A 55 24.75 10.66 12.33
C ILE A 55 23.66 10.04 11.46
N TYR A 56 23.77 8.75 11.16
CA TYR A 56 22.91 8.08 10.18
C TYR A 56 21.47 7.88 10.70
N VAL A 57 21.25 7.70 12.00
CA VAL A 57 19.88 7.55 12.55
C VAL A 57 19.09 8.85 12.44
N PRO A 58 19.58 10.02 12.91
CA PRO A 58 18.88 11.29 12.71
C PRO A 58 18.75 11.68 11.24
N TYR A 59 19.74 11.36 10.41
CA TYR A 59 19.65 11.57 8.97
C TYR A 59 18.54 10.74 8.33
N ALA A 60 18.42 9.47 8.69
CA ALA A 60 17.38 8.58 8.19
C ALA A 60 15.98 9.05 8.63
N GLN A 61 15.84 9.52 9.87
CA GLN A 61 14.60 10.13 10.37
C GLN A 61 14.25 11.39 9.57
N TRP A 62 15.22 12.28 9.35
CA TRP A 62 15.01 13.47 8.53
C TRP A 62 14.62 13.12 7.09
N LEU A 63 15.25 12.12 6.48
CA LEU A 63 14.87 11.65 5.14
C LEU A 63 13.44 11.08 5.11
N ALA A 64 13.05 10.32 6.14
CA ALA A 64 11.70 9.79 6.26
C ALA A 64 10.66 10.91 6.44
N GLU A 65 10.97 11.96 7.19
CA GLU A 65 10.12 13.16 7.32
C GLU A 65 9.95 13.93 6.00
N ASN A 66 10.89 13.79 5.05
CA ASN A 66 10.88 14.46 3.75
C ASN A 66 10.45 13.51 2.61
N ASP A 67 9.73 12.43 2.92
CA ASP A 67 9.25 11.43 1.96
C ASP A 67 10.33 10.72 1.12
N ARG A 68 11.61 10.77 1.52
CA ARG A 68 12.75 10.12 0.84
C ARG A 68 13.05 8.75 1.43
N PHE A 69 12.07 7.85 1.35
CA PHE A 69 12.08 6.59 2.11
C PHE A 69 13.15 5.58 1.70
N GLU A 70 13.40 5.41 0.40
CA GLU A 70 14.44 4.48 -0.06
C GLU A 70 15.84 4.89 0.46
N GLU A 71 16.07 6.19 0.57
CA GLU A 71 17.31 6.73 1.11
C GLU A 71 17.35 6.62 2.63
N ALA A 72 16.22 6.86 3.30
CA ALA A 72 16.10 6.67 4.75
C ALA A 72 16.42 5.21 5.14
N GLN A 73 15.91 4.24 4.38
CA GLN A 73 16.23 2.82 4.60
C GLN A 73 17.71 2.51 4.41
N LYS A 74 18.32 3.01 3.33
CA LYS A 74 19.75 2.86 3.09
C LYS A 74 20.57 3.47 4.24
N ALA A 75 20.13 4.60 4.79
CA ALA A 75 20.76 5.25 5.93
C ALA A 75 20.62 4.42 7.22
N PHE A 76 19.42 3.90 7.54
CA PHE A 76 19.23 3.00 8.68
C PHE A 76 20.03 1.69 8.55
N HIS A 77 20.14 1.15 7.33
CA HIS A 77 20.97 -0.02 7.06
C HIS A 77 22.46 0.28 7.31
N LYS A 78 22.95 1.45 6.89
CA LYS A 78 24.33 1.89 7.18
C LYS A 78 24.59 2.08 8.68
N ALA A 79 23.56 2.42 9.46
CA ALA A 79 23.61 2.49 10.92
C ALA A 79 23.45 1.14 11.62
N GLY A 80 23.25 0.02 10.90
CA GLY A 80 22.96 -1.28 11.51
C GLY A 80 21.62 -1.36 12.25
N ARG A 81 20.75 -0.34 12.13
CA ARG A 81 19.45 -0.24 12.82
C ARG A 81 18.29 -0.64 11.91
N GLN A 82 18.42 -1.80 11.25
CA GLN A 82 17.41 -2.31 10.32
C GLN A 82 16.03 -2.46 10.97
N GLY A 83 15.97 -2.93 12.23
CA GLY A 83 14.69 -3.09 12.95
C GLY A 83 13.95 -1.77 13.21
N GLU A 84 14.67 -0.65 13.35
CA GLU A 84 14.04 0.67 13.48
C GLU A 84 13.48 1.16 12.15
N ALA A 85 14.17 0.89 11.04
CA ALA A 85 13.66 1.20 9.71
C ALA A 85 12.31 0.52 9.46
N VAL A 86 12.18 -0.75 9.85
CA VAL A 86 10.92 -1.51 9.73
C VAL A 86 9.82 -0.86 10.59
N ARG A 87 10.11 -0.52 11.85
CA ARG A 87 9.13 0.12 12.74
C ARG A 87 8.64 1.47 12.21
N VAL A 88 9.56 2.29 11.69
CA VAL A 88 9.21 3.58 11.08
C VAL A 88 8.31 3.34 9.87
N LEU A 89 8.64 2.38 9.02
CA LEU A 89 7.83 2.06 7.85
C LEU A 89 6.45 1.53 8.24
N GLU A 90 6.33 0.66 9.25
CA GLU A 90 5.05 0.19 9.80
C GLU A 90 4.19 1.33 10.36
N GLN A 91 4.80 2.31 11.04
CA GLN A 91 4.06 3.47 11.52
C GLN A 91 3.56 4.35 10.38
N LEU A 92 4.39 4.54 9.35
CA LEU A 92 4.02 5.30 8.16
C LEU A 92 2.92 4.61 7.35
N THR A 93 2.97 3.27 7.22
CA THR A 93 1.90 2.52 6.54
C THR A 93 0.59 2.68 7.28
N HIS A 94 0.61 2.58 8.61
CA HIS A 94 -0.57 2.80 9.44
C HIS A 94 -1.12 4.23 9.26
N ASN A 95 -0.25 5.24 9.32
CA ASN A 95 -0.65 6.65 9.15
C ASN A 95 -1.25 6.89 7.75
N ALA A 96 -0.61 6.38 6.68
CA ALA A 96 -1.10 6.51 5.32
C ALA A 96 -2.49 5.89 5.14
N VAL A 97 -2.77 4.74 5.77
CA VAL A 97 -4.10 4.12 5.76
C VAL A 97 -5.13 4.98 6.50
N VAL A 98 -4.78 5.54 7.65
CA VAL A 98 -5.68 6.42 8.44
C VAL A 98 -5.98 7.74 7.70
N GLU A 99 -4.97 8.31 7.05
CA GLU A 99 -5.08 9.53 6.24
C GLU A 99 -5.73 9.30 4.87
N SER A 100 -6.15 8.07 4.55
CA SER A 100 -6.72 7.68 3.25
C SER A 100 -5.78 7.87 2.05
N ARG A 101 -4.46 7.90 2.28
CA ARG A 101 -3.41 7.92 1.25
C ARG A 101 -3.11 6.50 0.78
N PHE A 102 -4.06 5.85 0.12
CA PHE A 102 -3.96 4.42 -0.19
C PHE A 102 -2.88 4.06 -1.22
N ASN A 103 -2.51 4.99 -2.11
CA ASN A 103 -1.39 4.77 -3.02
C ASN A 103 -0.07 4.60 -2.25
N ASP A 104 0.15 5.46 -1.27
CA ASP A 104 1.37 5.44 -0.45
C ASP A 104 1.35 4.23 0.47
N ALA A 105 0.19 3.91 1.06
CA ALA A 105 0.02 2.67 1.82
C ALA A 105 0.38 1.44 0.98
N ALA A 106 -0.09 1.36 -0.26
CA ALA A 106 0.24 0.25 -1.17
C ALA A 106 1.75 0.14 -1.42
N TYR A 107 2.39 1.27 -1.72
CA TYR A 107 3.84 1.33 -1.94
C TYR A 107 4.62 0.92 -0.68
N TYR A 108 4.22 1.39 0.49
CA TYR A 108 4.90 1.05 1.74
C TYR A 108 4.71 -0.42 2.14
N TYR A 109 3.52 -1.00 1.91
CA TYR A 109 3.32 -2.45 2.11
C TYR A 109 4.16 -3.28 1.14
N TRP A 110 4.29 -2.85 -0.12
CA TRP A 110 5.19 -3.48 -1.06
C TRP A 110 6.64 -3.40 -0.57
N MET A 111 7.07 -2.26 -0.06
CA MET A 111 8.42 -2.08 0.50
C MET A 111 8.67 -2.97 1.73
N LEU A 112 7.70 -3.08 2.65
CA LEU A 112 7.75 -4.03 3.77
C LEU A 112 7.88 -5.48 3.28
N SER A 113 7.18 -5.84 2.19
CA SER A 113 7.30 -7.17 1.59
C SER A 113 8.71 -7.42 1.06
N MET A 114 9.32 -6.47 0.34
CA MET A 114 10.68 -6.60 -0.18
C MET A 114 11.70 -6.79 0.96
N GLN A 115 11.54 -6.06 2.07
CA GLN A 115 12.39 -6.25 3.25
C GLN A 115 12.25 -7.64 3.87
N CYS A 116 11.04 -8.20 3.91
CA CYS A 116 10.85 -9.57 4.36
C CYS A 116 11.61 -10.57 3.47
N LEU A 117 11.71 -10.31 2.16
CA LEU A 117 12.49 -11.15 1.25
C LEU A 117 13.99 -11.07 1.52
N ASP A 118 14.50 -9.87 1.82
CA ASP A 118 15.91 -9.68 2.21
C ASP A 118 16.23 -10.41 3.53
N MET A 119 15.33 -10.32 4.51
CA MET A 119 15.46 -11.05 5.78
C MET A 119 15.28 -12.57 5.64
N ALA A 120 14.58 -13.04 4.60
CA ALA A 120 14.39 -14.46 4.33
C ALA A 120 15.67 -15.17 3.81
N GLN A 121 16.75 -14.42 3.57
CA GLN A 121 18.08 -15.00 3.28
C GLN A 121 18.60 -15.81 4.47
N ASP A 122 18.22 -15.44 5.70
CA ASP A 122 18.58 -16.17 6.91
C ASP A 122 17.74 -17.46 7.04
N PRO A 123 18.35 -18.66 7.01
CA PRO A 123 17.62 -19.93 7.00
C PRO A 123 16.72 -20.13 8.23
N ALA A 124 17.08 -19.52 9.37
CA ALA A 124 16.35 -19.64 10.62
C ALA A 124 15.00 -18.91 10.62
N GLN A 125 14.85 -17.86 9.80
CA GLN A 125 13.65 -17.01 9.77
C GLN A 125 12.89 -17.11 8.45
N LYS A 126 13.41 -17.87 7.49
CA LYS A 126 12.91 -17.95 6.12
C LYS A 126 11.40 -18.17 6.03
N ASP A 127 10.86 -19.22 6.65
CA ASP A 127 9.44 -19.56 6.49
C ASP A 127 8.53 -18.46 7.06
N VAL A 128 8.86 -17.91 8.23
CA VAL A 128 8.11 -16.81 8.86
C VAL A 128 8.15 -15.54 8.00
N MET A 129 9.31 -15.24 7.40
CA MET A 129 9.45 -14.06 6.55
C MET A 129 8.75 -14.23 5.20
N LEU A 130 8.71 -15.44 4.64
CA LEU A 130 7.94 -15.72 3.43
C LEU A 130 6.44 -15.59 3.66
N ASP A 131 5.92 -16.03 4.81
CA ASP A 131 4.51 -15.83 5.16
C ASP A 131 4.17 -14.34 5.29
N LYS A 132 5.04 -13.55 5.94
CA LYS A 132 4.90 -12.09 6.03
C LYS A 132 4.99 -11.42 4.67
N PHE A 133 5.90 -11.87 3.80
CA PHE A 133 6.03 -11.39 2.43
C PHE A 133 4.71 -11.54 1.69
N HIS A 134 4.11 -12.74 1.69
CA HIS A 134 2.83 -12.97 1.02
C HIS A 134 1.69 -12.14 1.62
N HIS A 135 1.68 -11.96 2.94
CA HIS A 135 0.70 -11.12 3.62
C HIS A 135 0.80 -9.64 3.20
N PHE A 136 2.00 -9.06 3.23
CA PHE A 136 2.22 -7.66 2.87
C PHE A 136 2.03 -7.42 1.37
N GLN A 137 2.46 -8.36 0.51
CA GLN A 137 2.22 -8.29 -0.92
C GLN A 137 0.71 -8.27 -1.22
N HIS A 138 -0.07 -9.11 -0.55
CA HIS A 138 -1.52 -9.10 -0.70
C HIS A 138 -2.13 -7.77 -0.23
N LEU A 139 -1.71 -7.22 0.91
CA LEU A 139 -2.18 -5.91 1.37
C LEU A 139 -1.83 -4.79 0.38
N ALA A 140 -0.62 -4.79 -0.17
CA ALA A 140 -0.19 -3.83 -1.19
C ALA A 140 -1.13 -3.83 -2.41
N GLU A 141 -1.45 -5.02 -2.93
CA GLU A 141 -2.40 -5.18 -4.05
C GLU A 141 -3.80 -4.67 -3.72
N LEU A 142 -4.29 -4.89 -2.49
CA LEU A 142 -5.60 -4.43 -2.06
C LEU A 142 -5.66 -2.90 -1.96
N TYR A 143 -4.66 -2.27 -1.34
CA TYR A 143 -4.63 -0.81 -1.24
C TYR A 143 -4.41 -0.15 -2.60
N HIS A 144 -3.62 -0.76 -3.48
CA HIS A 144 -3.41 -0.26 -4.84
C HIS A 144 -4.73 -0.25 -5.63
N GLY A 145 -5.46 -1.37 -5.63
CA GLY A 145 -6.78 -1.45 -6.27
C GLY A 145 -7.80 -0.51 -5.61
N TYR A 146 -7.77 -0.42 -4.27
CA TYR A 146 -8.72 0.42 -3.54
C TYR A 146 -8.52 1.92 -3.78
N GLN A 147 -7.28 2.39 -4.01
CA GLN A 147 -7.01 3.79 -4.33
C GLN A 147 -7.86 4.28 -5.52
N THR A 148 -7.94 3.49 -6.59
CA THR A 148 -8.72 3.84 -7.79
C THR A 148 -10.22 3.94 -7.48
N ILE A 149 -10.74 3.04 -6.63
CA ILE A 149 -12.14 3.06 -6.18
C ILE A 149 -12.41 4.25 -5.27
N HIS A 150 -11.52 4.52 -4.32
CA HIS A 150 -11.63 5.64 -3.40
C HIS A 150 -11.66 6.95 -4.18
N ARG A 151 -10.71 7.14 -5.11
CA ARG A 151 -10.66 8.30 -6.01
C ARG A 151 -11.95 8.45 -6.81
N TYR A 152 -12.47 7.38 -7.41
CA TYR A 152 -13.74 7.41 -8.14
C TYR A 152 -14.94 7.85 -7.29
N THR A 153 -14.95 7.50 -6.00
CA THR A 153 -16.05 7.88 -5.09
C THR A 153 -15.93 9.30 -4.55
N GLU A 154 -14.71 9.79 -4.36
CA GLU A 154 -14.45 11.11 -3.80
C GLU A 154 -14.43 12.21 -4.87
N GLU A 155 -13.87 11.92 -6.05
CA GLU A 155 -13.75 12.87 -7.15
C GLU A 155 -15.00 12.85 -8.05
N PRO A 156 -15.52 14.02 -8.48
CA PRO A 156 -16.71 14.09 -9.31
C PRO A 156 -16.50 13.57 -10.75
N PHE A 157 -15.25 13.53 -11.21
CA PHE A 157 -14.87 13.06 -12.53
C PHE A 157 -13.79 11.99 -12.40
N SER A 158 -13.84 10.98 -13.26
CA SER A 158 -12.88 9.89 -13.30
C SER A 158 -12.43 9.68 -14.73
N PHE A 159 -11.12 9.51 -14.92
CA PHE A 159 -10.53 9.11 -16.20
C PHE A 159 -10.48 7.59 -16.37
N ASP A 160 -10.78 6.84 -15.31
CA ASP A 160 -10.74 5.38 -15.33
C ASP A 160 -11.89 4.79 -16.14
N LEU A 161 -11.56 3.79 -16.97
CA LEU A 161 -12.52 3.03 -17.78
C LEU A 161 -13.53 2.29 -16.88
N PRO A 162 -14.82 2.24 -17.26
CA PRO A 162 -15.85 1.48 -16.53
C PRO A 162 -15.48 0.01 -16.27
N GLU A 163 -14.82 -0.63 -17.24
CA GLU A 163 -14.33 -2.01 -17.17
C GLU A 163 -13.26 -2.17 -16.10
N THR A 164 -12.31 -1.23 -16.01
CA THR A 164 -11.25 -1.24 -14.99
C THR A 164 -11.86 -1.15 -13.59
N LEU A 165 -12.76 -0.18 -13.38
CA LEU A 165 -13.44 0.00 -12.09
C LEU A 165 -14.30 -1.22 -11.72
N PHE A 166 -14.97 -1.83 -12.71
CA PHE A 166 -15.73 -3.06 -12.53
C PHE A 166 -14.84 -4.22 -12.08
N ASN A 167 -13.71 -4.42 -12.76
CA ASN A 167 -12.80 -5.50 -12.49
C ASN A 167 -12.06 -5.35 -11.16
N ILE A 168 -11.56 -4.16 -10.84
CA ILE A 168 -11.00 -3.85 -9.52
C ILE A 168 -12.03 -4.10 -8.41
N SER A 169 -13.28 -3.66 -8.62
CA SER A 169 -14.33 -3.86 -7.60
C SER A 169 -14.63 -5.34 -7.35
N LYS A 170 -14.64 -6.18 -8.40
CA LYS A 170 -14.76 -7.65 -8.25
C LYS A 170 -13.58 -8.22 -7.47
N PHE A 171 -12.36 -7.92 -7.91
CA PHE A 171 -11.12 -8.39 -7.28
C PHE A 171 -11.10 -8.09 -5.78
N LEU A 172 -11.40 -6.83 -5.40
CA LEU A 172 -11.47 -6.45 -4.00
C LEU A 172 -12.58 -7.18 -3.26
N LEU A 173 -13.80 -7.29 -3.81
CA LEU A 173 -14.89 -7.98 -3.12
C LEU A 173 -14.61 -9.46 -2.87
N HIS A 174 -13.96 -10.13 -3.82
CA HIS A 174 -13.51 -11.52 -3.65
C HIS A 174 -12.46 -11.64 -2.56
N SER A 175 -11.52 -10.69 -2.45
CA SER A 175 -10.49 -10.66 -1.40
C SER A 175 -11.03 -10.26 -0.01
N LEU A 176 -12.02 -9.36 0.04
CA LEU A 176 -12.62 -8.83 1.27
C LEU A 176 -13.65 -9.80 1.93
N THR A 177 -13.79 -11.01 1.39
CA THR A 177 -14.66 -12.06 1.93
C THR A 177 -14.19 -12.57 3.29
N LYS A 178 -12.87 -12.73 3.48
CA LYS A 178 -12.28 -13.27 4.71
C LYS A 178 -12.09 -12.20 5.78
N ALA A 179 -11.39 -11.13 5.44
CA ALA A 179 -11.08 -10.03 6.34
C ALA A 179 -11.09 -8.71 5.56
N THR A 180 -11.51 -7.64 6.22
CA THR A 180 -11.41 -6.27 5.69
C THR A 180 -10.20 -5.58 6.31
N PRO A 181 -9.18 -5.24 5.52
CA PRO A 181 -8.10 -4.38 5.98
C PRO A 181 -8.64 -3.02 6.44
N LEU A 182 -7.88 -2.36 7.31
CA LEU A 182 -8.18 -1.02 7.80
C LEU A 182 -8.31 -0.03 6.62
N GLY A 183 -9.19 0.96 6.74
CA GLY A 183 -9.37 2.02 5.73
C GLY A 183 -10.16 1.60 4.47
N ILE A 184 -10.20 0.31 4.10
CA ILE A 184 -10.94 -0.15 2.92
C ILE A 184 -12.45 -0.20 3.20
N SER A 185 -13.21 0.71 2.58
CA SER A 185 -14.68 0.72 2.66
C SER A 185 -15.33 -0.29 1.71
N LYS A 186 -15.92 -1.34 2.28
CA LYS A 186 -16.80 -2.29 1.56
C LYS A 186 -17.97 -1.58 0.85
N VAL A 187 -18.49 -0.51 1.42
CA VAL A 187 -19.62 0.26 0.87
C VAL A 187 -19.21 0.92 -0.44
N ASN A 188 -18.04 1.57 -0.47
CA ASN A 188 -17.55 2.23 -1.69
C ASN A 188 -17.31 1.20 -2.79
N THR A 189 -16.66 0.07 -2.48
CA THR A 189 -16.42 -1.01 -3.45
C THR A 189 -17.71 -1.63 -4.01
N LEU A 190 -18.74 -1.83 -3.16
CA LEU A 190 -20.03 -2.33 -3.62
C LEU A 190 -20.79 -1.30 -4.45
N PHE A 191 -20.72 -0.02 -4.08
CA PHE A 191 -21.33 1.08 -4.81
C PHE A 191 -20.73 1.25 -6.20
N THR A 192 -19.39 1.25 -6.30
CA THR A 192 -18.70 1.28 -7.59
C THR A 192 -19.06 0.08 -8.44
N LEU A 193 -19.03 -1.14 -7.85
CA LEU A 193 -19.44 -2.34 -8.56
C LEU A 193 -20.87 -2.21 -9.10
N ALA A 194 -21.83 -1.77 -8.29
CA ALA A 194 -23.23 -1.68 -8.68
C ALA A 194 -23.45 -0.69 -9.84
N LYS A 195 -22.77 0.46 -9.79
CA LYS A 195 -22.85 1.50 -10.82
C LYS A 195 -22.22 1.04 -12.14
N GLN A 196 -21.02 0.46 -12.10
CA GLN A 196 -20.34 -0.02 -13.30
C GLN A 196 -20.99 -1.29 -13.88
N SER A 197 -21.46 -2.20 -13.04
CA SER A 197 -22.22 -3.38 -13.48
C SER A 197 -23.47 -2.97 -14.27
N LYS A 198 -24.19 -1.93 -13.82
CA LYS A 198 -25.33 -1.40 -14.55
C LYS A 198 -24.93 -0.75 -15.88
N ALA A 199 -23.80 -0.06 -15.94
CA ALA A 199 -23.29 0.57 -17.17
C ALA A 199 -22.87 -0.46 -18.22
N LEU A 200 -22.22 -1.55 -17.78
CA LEU A 200 -21.71 -2.63 -18.64
C LEU A 200 -22.77 -3.71 -18.96
N GLY A 201 -24.00 -3.59 -18.46
CA GLY A 201 -25.08 -4.56 -18.72
C GLY A 201 -25.07 -5.82 -17.84
N ALA A 202 -24.25 -5.88 -16.79
CA ALA A 202 -24.33 -6.90 -15.73
C ALA A 202 -25.45 -6.56 -14.71
N TYR A 203 -26.71 -6.65 -15.14
CA TYR A 203 -27.84 -6.18 -14.34
C TYR A 203 -28.18 -7.09 -13.15
N LYS A 204 -27.99 -8.41 -13.26
CA LYS A 204 -28.24 -9.34 -12.15
C LYS A 204 -27.19 -9.12 -11.05
N LEU A 205 -25.93 -8.93 -11.44
CA LEU A 205 -24.86 -8.56 -10.50
C LEU A 205 -25.13 -7.20 -9.84
N ALA A 206 -25.54 -6.19 -10.61
CA ALA A 206 -25.87 -4.87 -10.08
C ALA A 206 -26.95 -4.94 -8.99
N ARG A 207 -28.02 -5.72 -9.20
CA ARG A 207 -29.08 -5.93 -8.18
C ARG A 207 -28.52 -6.54 -6.91
N HIS A 208 -27.76 -7.62 -7.05
CA HIS A 208 -27.14 -8.29 -5.92
C HIS A 208 -26.22 -7.34 -5.14
N ALA A 209 -25.46 -6.46 -5.82
CA ALA A 209 -24.65 -5.45 -5.16
C ALA A 209 -25.51 -4.42 -4.40
N TYR A 210 -26.58 -3.90 -5.00
CA TYR A 210 -27.51 -2.98 -4.33
C TYR A 210 -28.22 -3.61 -3.13
N ASP A 211 -28.60 -4.89 -3.23
CA ASP A 211 -29.23 -5.60 -2.12
C ASP A 211 -28.24 -5.80 -0.95
N LYS A 212 -26.96 -6.09 -1.25
CA LYS A 212 -25.90 -6.14 -0.22
C LYS A 212 -25.64 -4.80 0.45
N LEU A 213 -25.76 -3.68 -0.27
CA LEU A 213 -25.59 -2.34 0.29
C LEU A 213 -26.62 -2.03 1.39
N ARG A 214 -27.82 -2.60 1.34
CA ARG A 214 -28.87 -2.38 2.37
C ARG A 214 -28.48 -2.90 3.75
N GLY A 215 -27.57 -3.88 3.82
CA GLY A 215 -27.07 -4.43 5.07
C GLY A 215 -25.91 -3.66 5.69
N LEU A 216 -25.47 -2.55 5.07
CA LEU A 216 -24.31 -1.78 5.51
C LEU A 216 -24.70 -0.34 5.87
N GLN A 217 -23.89 0.31 6.69
CA GLN A 217 -24.07 1.72 7.01
C GLN A 217 -23.59 2.58 5.84
N ILE A 218 -24.53 3.27 5.19
CA ILE A 218 -24.26 4.07 3.99
C ILE A 218 -24.01 5.54 4.38
N PRO A 219 -22.91 6.17 3.91
CA PRO A 219 -22.70 7.60 4.07
C PRO A 219 -23.77 8.45 3.37
N ALA A 220 -24.24 9.52 4.02
CA ALA A 220 -25.31 10.39 3.52
C ALA A 220 -25.05 10.97 2.11
N ARG A 221 -23.77 11.20 1.77
CA ARG A 221 -23.35 11.72 0.46
C ARG A 221 -23.78 10.83 -0.71
N ILE A 222 -23.60 9.51 -0.59
CA ILE A 222 -23.87 8.55 -1.67
C ILE A 222 -25.25 7.88 -1.56
N GLN A 223 -25.93 8.07 -0.44
CA GLN A 223 -27.24 7.46 -0.16
C GLN A 223 -28.27 7.71 -1.27
N LYS A 224 -28.48 8.98 -1.68
CA LYS A 224 -29.42 9.32 -2.75
C LYS A 224 -29.07 8.64 -4.08
N SER A 225 -27.79 8.52 -4.39
CA SER A 225 -27.32 7.85 -5.61
C SER A 225 -27.62 6.35 -5.56
N ILE A 226 -27.41 5.72 -4.41
CA ILE A 226 -27.72 4.30 -4.18
C ILE A 226 -29.23 4.04 -4.28
N GLU A 227 -30.05 4.90 -3.69
CA GLU A 227 -31.52 4.79 -3.75
C GLU A 227 -32.02 4.89 -5.20
N LEU A 228 -31.55 5.89 -5.96
CA LEU A 228 -31.85 6.02 -7.39
C LEU A 228 -31.35 4.81 -8.19
N GLY A 229 -30.16 4.31 -7.91
CA GLY A 229 -29.60 3.10 -8.51
C GLY A 229 -30.47 1.87 -8.27
N THR A 230 -30.93 1.70 -7.03
CA THR A 230 -31.79 0.60 -6.59
C THR A 230 -33.17 0.65 -7.24
N LEU A 231 -33.73 1.85 -7.46
CA LEU A 231 -35.00 2.01 -8.17
C LEU A 231 -34.84 1.72 -9.67
N THR A 232 -33.81 2.30 -10.29
CA THR A 232 -33.59 2.22 -11.74
C THR A 232 -33.12 0.85 -12.21
N ILE A 233 -32.52 0.01 -11.37
CA ILE A 233 -32.15 -1.36 -11.75
C ILE A 233 -33.38 -2.28 -11.85
N ARG A 234 -34.50 -1.94 -11.19
CA ARG A 234 -35.73 -2.75 -11.23
C ARG A 234 -36.36 -2.79 -12.62
N SER A 235 -36.17 -1.75 -13.44
CA SER A 235 -36.67 -1.71 -14.82
C SER A 235 -35.79 -2.43 -15.84
N LYS A 236 -34.61 -2.90 -15.44
CA LYS A 236 -33.69 -3.63 -16.32
C LYS A 236 -34.03 -5.13 -16.36
N PRO A 237 -33.52 -5.91 -17.33
CA PRO A 237 -33.73 -7.36 -17.35
C PRO A 237 -32.89 -8.09 -16.28
N PHE A 238 -33.26 -9.33 -15.93
CA PHE A 238 -32.57 -10.17 -14.93
C PHE A 238 -31.55 -11.11 -15.58
N HIS A 239 -30.65 -10.57 -16.39
CA HIS A 239 -29.49 -11.29 -16.91
C HIS A 239 -28.26 -10.39 -16.86
N ASP A 240 -27.09 -11.01 -16.91
CA ASP A 240 -25.82 -10.31 -17.08
C ASP A 240 -25.37 -10.41 -18.55
N SER A 241 -24.47 -9.54 -18.99
CA SER A 241 -23.82 -9.66 -20.31
C SER A 241 -22.86 -10.85 -20.31
N GLU A 242 -22.90 -11.67 -21.37
CA GLU A 242 -22.04 -12.85 -21.54
C GLU A 242 -20.57 -12.48 -21.72
N GLU A 243 -20.28 -11.30 -22.29
CA GLU A 243 -18.93 -10.79 -22.53
C GLU A 243 -18.14 -10.55 -21.24
N LEU A 244 -18.85 -10.35 -20.11
CA LEU A 244 -18.22 -10.04 -18.83
C LEU A 244 -17.82 -11.29 -18.03
N VAL A 245 -18.25 -12.47 -18.48
CA VAL A 245 -18.09 -13.73 -17.74
C VAL A 245 -16.63 -14.19 -17.81
N PRO A 246 -15.92 -14.28 -16.67
CA PRO A 246 -14.51 -14.66 -16.68
C PRO A 246 -14.30 -16.13 -17.04
N LEU A 247 -13.47 -16.37 -18.04
CA LEU A 247 -13.01 -17.70 -18.45
C LEU A 247 -11.79 -18.13 -17.63
N CYS A 248 -11.81 -19.34 -17.10
CA CYS A 248 -10.59 -19.93 -16.54
C CYS A 248 -9.76 -20.56 -17.66
N TYR A 249 -8.63 -19.95 -18.01
CA TYR A 249 -7.72 -20.47 -19.04
C TYR A 249 -7.07 -21.83 -18.73
N ARG A 250 -7.18 -22.33 -17.48
CA ARG A 250 -6.66 -23.67 -17.11
C ARG A 250 -7.64 -24.79 -17.40
N CYS A 251 -8.95 -24.59 -17.16
CA CYS A 251 -9.98 -25.63 -17.29
C CYS A 251 -11.12 -25.26 -18.24
N SER A 252 -10.98 -24.14 -18.96
CA SER A 252 -11.96 -23.59 -19.90
C SER A 252 -13.38 -23.43 -19.33
N THR A 253 -13.50 -23.37 -18.01
CA THR A 253 -14.79 -23.20 -17.33
C THR A 253 -15.11 -21.72 -17.18
N ASN A 254 -16.34 -21.35 -17.52
CA ASN A 254 -16.88 -20.02 -17.26
C ASN A 254 -17.18 -19.86 -15.76
N ASN A 255 -16.65 -18.82 -15.15
CA ASN A 255 -16.82 -18.57 -13.71
C ASN A 255 -17.88 -17.48 -13.49
N PRO A 256 -18.69 -17.59 -12.43
CA PRO A 256 -19.63 -16.53 -12.09
C PRO A 256 -18.90 -15.24 -11.74
N LEU A 257 -19.52 -14.10 -12.03
CA LEU A 257 -18.92 -12.77 -11.80
C LEU A 257 -18.57 -12.51 -10.32
N LEU A 258 -19.35 -13.09 -9.40
CA LEU A 258 -19.06 -13.15 -7.97
C LEU A 258 -19.18 -14.59 -7.48
N ASN A 259 -18.31 -14.96 -6.56
CA ASN A 259 -18.33 -16.26 -5.88
C ASN A 259 -17.96 -16.06 -4.40
N ASN A 260 -18.22 -17.07 -3.56
CA ASN A 260 -17.84 -17.05 -2.15
C ASN A 260 -16.45 -17.69 -1.89
N LEU A 261 -15.81 -18.25 -2.91
CA LEU A 261 -14.52 -18.94 -2.81
C LEU A 261 -13.33 -17.95 -2.91
N GLY A 262 -13.58 -16.72 -3.36
CA GLY A 262 -12.58 -15.68 -3.59
C GLY A 262 -12.07 -15.67 -5.03
N ASN A 263 -10.85 -15.18 -5.21
CA ASN A 263 -10.18 -15.04 -6.50
C ASN A 263 -9.63 -16.38 -7.02
N VAL A 264 -10.49 -17.40 -7.09
CA VAL A 264 -10.16 -18.76 -7.56
C VAL A 264 -11.23 -19.27 -8.51
N CYS A 265 -10.84 -20.16 -9.41
CA CYS A 265 -11.79 -20.86 -10.26
C CYS A 265 -12.69 -21.79 -9.44
N ILE A 266 -14.00 -21.79 -9.73
CA ILE A 266 -14.98 -22.65 -9.04
C ILE A 266 -14.76 -24.15 -9.29
N ASN A 267 -14.13 -24.50 -10.42
CA ASN A 267 -13.92 -25.89 -10.84
C ASN A 267 -12.53 -26.40 -10.41
N CYS A 268 -11.46 -25.83 -10.96
CA CYS A 268 -10.09 -26.31 -10.70
C CYS A 268 -9.41 -25.67 -9.49
N ARG A 269 -10.06 -24.71 -8.80
CA ARG A 269 -9.52 -23.96 -7.65
C ARG A 269 -8.21 -23.19 -7.91
N GLN A 270 -7.80 -23.05 -9.16
CA GLN A 270 -6.63 -22.24 -9.52
C GLN A 270 -6.89 -20.77 -9.16
N PRO A 271 -5.94 -20.08 -8.50
CA PRO A 271 -6.04 -18.64 -8.28
C PRO A 271 -5.99 -17.85 -9.59
N PHE A 272 -6.82 -16.82 -9.68
CA PHE A 272 -6.75 -15.84 -10.75
C PHE A 272 -5.64 -14.83 -10.45
N ILE A 273 -4.76 -14.61 -11.42
CA ILE A 273 -3.68 -13.63 -11.35
C ILE A 273 -4.13 -12.43 -12.16
N PHE A 274 -4.22 -11.25 -11.56
CA PHE A 274 -4.71 -10.05 -12.25
C PHE A 274 -3.56 -9.13 -12.62
N SER A 275 -3.66 -8.45 -13.77
CA SER A 275 -2.77 -7.34 -14.09
C SER A 275 -3.10 -6.15 -13.18
N ALA A 276 -2.09 -5.51 -12.59
CA ALA A 276 -2.27 -4.32 -11.76
C ALA A 276 -2.80 -3.09 -12.55
N SER A 277 -2.72 -3.10 -13.89
CA SER A 277 -3.17 -1.96 -14.70
C SER A 277 -4.67 -1.92 -14.98
N SER A 278 -5.28 -3.08 -15.23
CA SER A 278 -6.70 -3.18 -15.62
C SER A 278 -7.52 -4.07 -14.69
N TYR A 279 -6.85 -4.94 -13.94
CA TYR A 279 -7.44 -6.04 -13.16
C TYR A 279 -8.40 -6.93 -13.95
N GLY A 280 -8.39 -6.84 -15.29
CA GLY A 280 -9.42 -7.40 -16.17
C GLY A 280 -9.21 -8.86 -16.48
N GLU A 281 -8.48 -9.12 -17.56
CA GLU A 281 -8.17 -10.51 -17.92
C GLU A 281 -7.16 -11.09 -16.93
N PRO A 282 -7.47 -12.25 -16.33
CA PRO A 282 -6.49 -12.92 -15.49
C PRO A 282 -5.32 -13.32 -16.39
N LEU A 283 -4.14 -12.79 -16.09
CA LEU A 283 -2.90 -13.15 -16.76
C LEU A 283 -2.71 -14.67 -16.64
N CYS A 284 -2.46 -15.30 -17.78
CA CYS A 284 -2.23 -16.74 -17.86
C CYS A 284 -1.15 -17.15 -16.85
N CYS A 285 -1.46 -18.13 -16.01
CA CYS A 285 -0.53 -18.65 -15.00
C CYS A 285 0.77 -19.11 -15.66
N GLN A 286 1.91 -18.63 -15.12
CA GLN A 286 3.15 -19.38 -15.20
C GLN A 286 2.86 -20.81 -14.73
N LYS A 287 3.23 -21.80 -15.56
CA LYS A 287 3.21 -23.20 -15.16
C LYS A 287 4.06 -23.34 -13.91
N THR A 288 3.45 -23.41 -12.72
CA THR A 288 4.10 -24.05 -11.59
C THR A 288 4.29 -25.50 -12.00
N ARG A 289 5.48 -25.84 -12.50
CA ARG A 289 5.91 -27.22 -12.66
C ARG A 289 5.84 -27.83 -11.27
N GLY A 290 4.76 -28.54 -10.99
CA GLY A 290 4.73 -29.49 -9.90
C GLY A 290 5.80 -30.52 -10.20
N THR A 291 6.86 -30.53 -9.40
CA THR A 291 7.72 -31.69 -9.28
C THR A 291 6.84 -32.83 -8.76
N ALA A 292 6.59 -33.80 -9.64
CA ALA A 292 6.20 -35.15 -9.26
C ALA A 292 7.40 -35.84 -8.60
#